data_AF-A0A9D2GKZ8-F1
#
_entry.id   AF-A0A9D2GKZ8-F1
#
_cell.length_a   1.000
_cell.length_b   1.000
_cell.length_c   1.000
_cell.angle_alpha   90.00
_cell.angle_beta   90.00
_cell.angle_gamma   90.00
#
_symmetry.space_group_name_H-M   'P 1'
#
loop_
_entity.id
_entity.type
_entity.pdbx_description
1 polymer ?
#
loop_
_entity_poly.entity_id
_entity_poly.type
_entity_poly.pdbx_seq_one_letter_code
_entity_poly.pdbx_strand_id
1 'polypeptide(L)'
;MNFRNLKKSAQDVFISDPIDTDKEGNALTLQDVIADEGDIANDIDLKIKSEQVRRYMAESLDDRERVIIELRYGLDGRDELTQREVAQRLGISRSYVSRIEKKALELLRGRFENRDSRRLRRKEI
;
A
#
# COMPACT_ATOMS: atom_id res chain seq x y z
N MET A 1 31.21 -26.18 -33.04
CA MET A 1 30.90 -27.18 -31.98
C MET A 1 29.65 -26.71 -31.23
N ASN A 2 28.44 -26.98 -31.73
CA ASN A 2 27.19 -26.49 -31.11
C ASN A 2 26.49 -27.54 -30.22
N PHE A 3 26.78 -28.82 -30.41
CA PHE A 3 26.06 -29.93 -29.76
C PHE A 3 26.36 -30.14 -28.26
N ARG A 4 27.44 -29.57 -27.71
CA ARG A 4 27.75 -29.64 -26.27
C ARG A 4 27.03 -28.58 -25.43
N ASN A 5 26.59 -27.47 -26.04
CA ASN A 5 25.85 -26.41 -25.35
C ASN A 5 24.36 -26.74 -25.16
N LEU A 6 23.74 -27.48 -26.10
CA LEU A 6 22.32 -27.88 -26.01
C LEU A 6 22.03 -28.86 -24.86
N LYS A 7 23.02 -29.62 -24.38
CA LYS A 7 22.85 -30.51 -23.21
C LYS A 7 22.58 -29.76 -21.90
N LYS A 8 22.96 -28.48 -21.82
CA LYS A 8 22.77 -27.67 -20.60
C LYS A 8 21.34 -27.17 -20.42
N SER A 9 20.59 -27.02 -21.51
CA SER A 9 19.21 -26.54 -21.52
C SER A 9 18.17 -27.64 -21.78
N ALA A 10 18.59 -28.91 -21.81
CA ALA A 10 17.72 -30.04 -22.14
C ALA A 10 16.67 -30.35 -21.05
N GLN A 11 16.76 -29.71 -19.89
CA GLN A 11 15.79 -29.78 -18.79
C GLN A 11 15.07 -28.45 -18.55
N ASP A 12 15.26 -27.46 -19.41
CA ASP A 12 14.57 -26.17 -19.27
C ASP A 12 13.10 -26.37 -19.64
N VAL A 13 12.21 -25.87 -18.79
CA VAL A 13 10.74 -25.87 -18.99
C VAL A 13 10.31 -24.41 -19.15
N PHE A 14 9.53 -24.13 -20.18
CA PHE A 14 8.98 -22.79 -20.39
C PHE A 14 7.62 -22.66 -19.71
N ILE A 15 7.32 -21.47 -19.20
CA ILE A 15 6.02 -21.20 -18.57
C ILE A 15 4.84 -21.31 -19.55
N SER A 16 5.13 -21.12 -20.85
CA SER A 16 4.18 -21.27 -21.95
C SER A 16 4.02 -22.73 -22.42
N ASP A 17 4.75 -23.68 -21.83
CA ASP A 17 4.65 -25.08 -22.24
C ASP A 17 3.29 -25.66 -21.79
N PRO A 18 2.63 -26.44 -22.67
CA PRO A 18 1.36 -27.07 -22.35
C PRO A 18 1.55 -28.22 -21.37
N ILE A 19 0.71 -28.27 -20.35
CA ILE A 19 0.68 -29.31 -19.31
C ILE A 19 -0.49 -30.28 -19.49
N ASP A 20 -1.59 -29.84 -20.11
CA ASP A 20 -2.75 -30.67 -20.40
C ASP A 20 -3.49 -30.13 -21.66
N THR A 21 -4.38 -30.92 -22.25
CA THR A 21 -5.19 -30.49 -23.40
C THR A 21 -6.62 -31.00 -23.26
N ASP A 22 -7.59 -30.09 -23.38
CA ASP A 22 -9.00 -30.45 -23.30
C ASP A 22 -9.49 -31.19 -24.57
N LYS A 23 -10.76 -31.62 -24.57
CA LYS A 23 -11.36 -32.34 -25.70
C LYS A 23 -11.58 -31.47 -26.94
N GLU A 24 -11.50 -30.15 -26.80
CA GLU A 24 -11.67 -29.17 -27.87
C GLU A 24 -10.31 -28.72 -28.45
N GLY A 25 -9.20 -29.18 -27.86
CA GLY A 25 -7.84 -28.89 -28.31
C GLY A 25 -7.21 -27.66 -27.66
N ASN A 26 -7.83 -27.07 -26.64
CA ASN A 26 -7.21 -25.96 -25.89
C ASN A 26 -6.18 -26.53 -24.93
N ALA A 27 -4.94 -26.04 -25.05
CA ALA A 27 -3.85 -26.47 -24.20
C ALA A 27 -3.83 -25.63 -22.92
N LEU A 28 -3.91 -26.29 -21.76
CA LEU A 28 -3.64 -25.69 -20.46
C LEU A 28 -2.12 -25.53 -20.33
N THR A 29 -1.64 -24.32 -20.08
CA THR A 29 -0.20 -24.06 -19.92
C THR A 29 0.22 -23.99 -18.47
N LEU A 30 1.52 -24.10 -18.20
CA LEU A 30 2.05 -23.93 -16.84
C LEU A 30 1.70 -22.54 -16.27
N GLN A 31 1.67 -21.50 -17.11
CA GLN A 31 1.28 -20.13 -16.74
C GLN A 31 -0.15 -20.05 -16.18
N ASP A 32 -1.07 -20.85 -16.71
CA ASP A 32 -2.48 -20.81 -16.32
C ASP A 32 -2.74 -21.40 -14.93
N VAL A 33 -1.80 -22.21 -14.41
CA VAL A 33 -1.92 -22.94 -13.15
C VAL A 33 -1.04 -22.37 -12.05
N ILE A 34 0.01 -21.60 -12.40
CA ILE A 34 0.85 -20.93 -11.41
C ILE A 34 0.01 -19.86 -10.70
N ALA A 35 -0.18 -20.07 -9.39
CA ALA A 35 -0.79 -19.08 -8.52
C ALA A 35 0.23 -17.97 -8.19
N ASP A 36 -0.23 -16.72 -8.23
CA ASP A 36 0.47 -15.60 -7.63
C ASP A 36 -0.01 -15.42 -6.19
N GLU A 37 0.92 -15.28 -5.25
CA GLU A 37 0.60 -14.92 -3.86
C GLU A 37 0.29 -13.42 -3.72
N GLY A 38 0.54 -12.64 -4.77
CA GLY A 38 0.25 -11.21 -4.85
C GLY A 38 -1.24 -10.89 -4.74
N ASP A 39 -1.56 -9.95 -3.85
CA ASP A 39 -2.90 -9.40 -3.70
C ASP A 39 -2.97 -8.01 -4.34
N ILE A 40 -3.13 -8.00 -5.66
CA ILE A 40 -3.21 -6.77 -6.47
C ILE A 40 -4.35 -5.85 -5.97
N ALA A 41 -5.45 -6.44 -5.47
CA ALA A 41 -6.57 -5.65 -4.98
C ALA A 41 -6.19 -4.87 -3.72
N ASN A 42 -5.51 -5.51 -2.77
CA ASN A 42 -5.00 -4.85 -1.57
C ASN A 42 -3.89 -3.83 -1.88
N ASP A 43 -2.99 -4.11 -2.83
CA ASP A 43 -1.95 -3.16 -3.24
C ASP A 43 -2.54 -1.87 -3.82
N ILE A 44 -3.56 -2.00 -4.68
CA ILE A 44 -4.28 -0.87 -5.25
C ILE A 44 -5.02 -0.10 -4.16
N ASP A 45 -5.71 -0.80 -3.25
CA ASP A 45 -6.43 -0.16 -2.15
C ASP A 45 -5.49 0.61 -1.22
N LEU A 46 -4.34 0.02 -0.87
CA LEU A 46 -3.30 0.66 -0.07
C LEU A 46 -2.81 1.94 -0.76
N LYS A 47 -2.47 1.87 -2.06
CA LYS A 47 -2.00 3.01 -2.83
C LYS A 47 -3.03 4.14 -2.87
N ILE A 48 -4.31 3.80 -3.08
CA ILE A 48 -5.40 4.78 -3.06
C ILE A 48 -5.51 5.42 -1.68
N LYS A 49 -5.54 4.62 -0.61
CA LYS A 49 -5.65 5.12 0.77
C LYS A 49 -4.46 6.00 1.15
N SER A 50 -3.23 5.66 0.77
CA SER A 50 -2.04 6.48 1.00
C SER A 50 -2.14 7.86 0.36
N GLU A 51 -2.60 7.95 -0.90
CA GLU A 51 -2.83 9.24 -1.56
C GLU A 51 -3.92 10.07 -0.86
N GLN A 52 -4.95 9.41 -0.34
CA GLN A 52 -6.00 10.08 0.42
C GLN A 52 -5.49 10.66 1.73
N VAL A 53 -4.68 9.89 2.49
CA VAL A 53 -4.06 10.39 3.73
C VAL A 53 -3.25 11.65 3.43
N ARG A 54 -2.37 11.61 2.42
CA ARG A 54 -1.56 12.77 2.01
C ARG A 54 -2.43 13.99 1.71
N ARG A 55 -3.51 13.81 0.93
CA ARG A 55 -4.44 14.89 0.61
C ARG A 55 -5.14 15.45 1.85
N TYR A 56 -5.67 14.59 2.72
CA TYR A 56 -6.39 15.04 3.90
C TYR A 56 -5.49 15.72 4.93
N MET A 57 -4.23 15.28 5.03
CA MET A 57 -3.22 15.97 5.83
C MET A 57 -2.97 17.39 5.33
N ALA A 58 -2.86 17.57 4.00
CA ALA A 58 -2.70 18.90 3.41
C ALA A 58 -3.94 19.80 3.59
N GLU A 59 -5.14 19.24 3.52
CA GLU A 59 -6.40 20.01 3.60
C GLU A 59 -6.89 20.29 5.02
N SER A 60 -6.53 19.46 6.01
CA SER A 60 -7.19 19.44 7.32
C SER A 60 -6.26 19.68 8.50
N LEU A 61 -4.96 19.43 8.35
CA LEU A 61 -3.99 19.61 9.43
C LEU A 61 -3.27 20.94 9.25
N ASP A 62 -3.11 21.66 10.36
CA ASP A 62 -2.18 22.78 10.41
C ASP A 62 -0.73 22.29 10.27
N ASP A 63 0.21 23.21 10.00
CA ASP A 63 1.60 22.83 9.75
C ASP A 63 2.25 22.10 10.94
N ARG A 64 1.82 22.40 12.18
CA ARG A 64 2.38 21.79 13.38
C ARG A 64 1.84 20.37 13.59
N GLU A 65 0.53 20.19 13.39
CA GLU A 65 -0.14 18.89 13.35
C GLU A 65 0.48 18.00 12.29
N ARG A 66 0.67 18.54 11.07
CA ARG A 66 1.27 17.82 9.95
C ARG A 66 2.67 17.33 10.26
N VAL A 67 3.56 18.20 10.73
CA VAL A 67 4.93 17.85 11.11
C VAL A 67 4.96 16.79 12.21
N ILE A 68 4.07 16.88 13.21
CA ILE A 68 3.98 15.87 14.26
C ILE A 68 3.57 14.52 13.68
N ILE A 69 2.56 14.47 12.82
CA ILE A 69 2.11 13.22 12.19
C ILE A 69 3.18 12.64 11.26
N GLU A 70 3.82 13.46 10.43
CA GLU A 70 4.91 13.00 9.55
C GLU A 70 6.05 12.35 10.35
N LEU A 71 6.48 12.98 11.45
CA LEU A 71 7.53 12.43 12.32
C LEU A 71 7.07 11.18 13.09
N ARG A 72 5.80 11.12 13.54
CA ARG A 72 5.29 10.00 14.33
C ARG A 72 5.16 8.71 13.53
N TYR A 73 4.83 8.82 12.23
CA TYR A 73 4.49 7.69 11.36
C TYR A 73 5.48 7.48 10.22
N GLY A 74 6.62 8.19 10.21
CA GLY A 74 7.66 8.00 9.21
C GLY A 74 7.21 8.35 7.78
N LEU A 75 6.41 9.42 7.64
CA LEU A 75 5.93 9.83 6.33
C LEU A 75 7.00 10.66 5.60
N ASP A 76 6.88 10.74 4.27
CA ASP A 76 7.81 11.46 3.38
C ASP A 76 9.27 11.00 3.48
N GLY A 77 9.48 9.69 3.59
CA GLY A 77 10.81 9.07 3.56
C GLY A 77 11.62 9.28 4.83
N ARG A 78 10.95 9.54 5.96
CA ARG A 78 11.57 9.68 7.28
C ARG A 78 11.32 8.43 8.11
N ASP A 79 12.18 8.19 9.08
CA ASP A 79 11.91 7.17 10.10
C ASP A 79 10.80 7.61 11.06
N GLU A 80 10.03 6.64 11.53
CA GLU A 80 9.04 6.85 12.59
C GLU A 80 9.72 7.14 13.92
N LEU A 81 9.18 8.12 14.65
CA LEU A 81 9.68 8.55 15.95
C LEU A 81 8.60 8.37 17.02
N THR A 82 8.99 7.96 18.22
CA THR A 82 8.11 7.91 19.39
C THR A 82 7.65 9.32 19.79
N GLN A 83 6.54 9.41 20.52
CA GLN A 83 6.07 10.70 21.08
C GLN A 83 7.15 11.43 21.90
N ARG A 84 8.02 10.68 22.59
CA ARG A 84 9.11 11.26 23.39
C ARG A 84 10.20 11.86 22.51
N GLU A 85 10.58 11.19 21.44
CA GLU A 85 11.57 11.68 20.48
C GLU A 85 11.06 12.89 19.71
N VAL A 86 9.79 12.85 19.26
CA VAL A 86 9.13 14.02 18.64
C VAL A 86 9.08 15.20 19.61
N ALA A 87 8.74 14.96 20.87
CA ALA A 87 8.71 16.00 21.91
C ALA A 87 10.08 16.63 22.13
N GLN A 88 11.14 15.82 22.23
CA GLN A 88 12.52 16.29 22.33
C GLN A 88 12.93 17.11 21.11
N ARG A 89 12.63 16.62 19.90
CA ARG A 89 12.97 17.30 18.64
C ARG A 89 12.26 18.64 18.48
N LEU A 90 11.02 18.75 18.95
CA LEU A 90 10.19 19.96 18.83
C LEU A 90 10.23 20.88 20.07
N GLY A 91 11.01 20.53 21.10
CA GLY A 91 11.13 21.33 22.33
C GLY A 91 9.82 21.50 23.10
N ILE A 92 8.95 20.49 23.09
CA ILE A 92 7.63 20.52 23.76
C ILE A 92 7.46 19.29 24.67
N SER A 93 6.42 19.29 25.49
CA SER A 93 6.15 18.14 26.35
C SER A 93 5.58 16.96 25.55
N ARG A 94 5.91 15.73 25.96
CA ARG A 94 5.32 14.49 25.41
C ARG A 94 3.79 14.51 25.48
N SER A 95 3.21 15.01 26.56
CA SER A 95 1.76 15.13 26.71
C SER A 95 1.16 16.07 25.66
N TYR A 96 1.85 17.17 25.35
CA TYR A 96 1.43 18.10 24.30
C TYR A 96 1.45 17.46 22.91
N VAL A 97 2.49 16.69 22.59
CA VAL A 97 2.55 15.88 21.35
C VAL A 97 1.38 14.91 21.29
N SER A 98 1.12 14.16 22.37
CA SER A 98 0.02 13.19 22.43
C SER A 98 -1.34 13.83 22.15
N ARG A 99 -1.60 15.01 22.72
CA ARG A 99 -2.86 15.75 22.50
C ARG A 99 -3.01 16.20 21.05
N ILE A 100 -1.93 16.69 20.43
CA ILE A 100 -1.93 17.10 19.02
C ILE A 100 -2.15 15.89 18.11
N GLU A 101 -1.41 14.80 18.34
CA GLU A 101 -1.54 13.54 17.59
C GLU A 101 -2.99 13.03 17.64
N LYS A 102 -3.59 12.97 18.83
CA LYS A 102 -4.98 12.52 18.99
C LYS A 102 -5.95 13.39 18.18
N LYS A 103 -5.84 14.71 18.29
CA LYS A 103 -6.70 15.66 17.55
C LYS A 103 -6.54 15.50 16.04
N ALA A 104 -5.31 15.42 15.55
CA ALA A 104 -5.01 15.25 14.14
C ALA A 104 -5.58 13.93 13.58
N LEU A 105 -5.43 12.82 14.32
CA LEU A 105 -5.99 11.53 13.92
C LEU A 105 -7.53 11.54 13.89
N GLU A 106 -8.19 12.20 14.84
CA GLU A 106 -9.64 12.37 14.82
C GLU A 106 -10.13 13.16 13.59
N LEU A 107 -9.42 14.24 13.23
CA LEU A 107 -9.72 15.03 12.02
C LEU A 107 -9.57 14.19 10.74
N LEU A 108 -8.45 13.46 10.61
CA LEU A 108 -8.21 12.60 9.46
C LEU A 108 -9.26 11.48 9.38
N ARG A 109 -9.59 10.83 10.50
CA ARG A 109 -10.63 9.80 10.57
C ARG A 109 -11.98 10.33 10.08
N GLY A 110 -12.39 11.52 10.52
CA GLY A 110 -13.63 12.14 10.08
C GLY A 110 -13.69 12.39 8.56
N ARG A 111 -12.55 12.71 7.92
CA ARG A 111 -12.46 12.86 6.46
C ARG A 111 -12.63 11.53 5.72
N PHE A 112 -12.10 10.44 6.27
CA PHE A 112 -12.29 9.11 5.71
C PHE A 112 -13.76 8.67 5.77
N GLU A 113 -14.39 8.77 6.94
CA GLU A 113 -15.79 8.36 7.15
C GLU A 113 -16.78 9.18 6.31
N ASN A 114 -16.56 10.50 6.15
CA ASN A 114 -17.42 11.35 5.33
C ASN A 114 -17.33 11.00 3.83
N ARG A 115 -16.13 10.63 3.33
CA ARG A 115 -15.97 10.21 1.93
C ARG A 115 -16.69 8.90 1.66
N ASP A 116 -16.58 7.91 2.54
CA ASP A 116 -17.25 6.63 2.36
C ASP A 116 -18.78 6.82 2.35
N SER A 117 -19.28 7.68 3.22
CA SER A 117 -20.70 8.10 3.24
C SER A 117 -21.15 8.73 1.92
N ARG A 118 -20.31 9.57 1.28
CA ARG A 118 -20.60 10.17 -0.04
C ARG A 118 -20.52 9.17 -1.19
N ARG A 119 -19.65 8.16 -1.09
CA ARG A 119 -19.49 7.10 -2.11
C ARG A 119 -20.69 6.16 -2.11
N LEU A 120 -21.20 5.78 -0.93
CA LEU A 120 -22.39 4.94 -0.77
C LEU A 120 -23.62 5.61 -1.39
N ARG A 121 -23.86 6.89 -1.07
CA ARG A 121 -24.99 7.67 -1.64
C ARG A 121 -24.95 7.84 -3.16
N ARG A 122 -23.79 7.70 -3.80
CA ARG A 122 -23.62 7.81 -5.25
C ARG A 122 -23.84 6.50 -6.00
N LYS A 123 -23.87 5.35 -5.31
CA LYS A 123 -24.16 4.04 -5.91
C LYS A 123 -25.66 3.69 -5.92
N GLU A 124 -26.49 4.49 -5.26
CA GLU A 124 -27.95 4.27 -5.13
C GLU A 124 -28.78 5.10 -6.14
N ILE A 125 -28.13 5.71 -7.13
CA ILE A 125 -28.74 6.47 -8.24
C ILE A 125 -28.19 5.90 -9.55
#